data_AF-A0A7X8MJ64-F1
#
_entry.id   AF-A0A7X8MJ64-F1
#
_cell.length_a   1.000
_cell.length_b   1.000
_cell.length_c   1.000
_cell.angle_alpha   90.00
_cell.angle_beta   90.00
_cell.angle_gamma   90.00
#
_symmetry.space_group_name_H-M   'P 1'
#
loop_
_entity.id
_entity.type
_entity.pdbx_description
1 polymer ?
#
loop_
_entity_poly.entity_id
_entity_poly.type
_entity_poly.pdbx_seq_one_letter_code
_entity_poly.pdbx_strand_id
1 'polypeptide(L)'
;MQTGLRLFLTTLGVVFLSEMGDKTQITTLLLAGAKPAYILWVGLGSAMALVCASFIEVIIGSQILARLMKPRSIELLSAVAFLILGVLLITGVMGNFQVEI
;
A
#
# COMPACT_ATOMS: atom_id res chain seq x y z
N MET A 1 -11.39 16.94 21.40
CA MET A 1 -12.26 16.41 20.34
C MET A 1 -11.59 16.68 19.01
N GLN A 2 -10.78 15.76 18.49
CA GLN A 2 -10.20 15.95 17.15
C GLN A 2 -11.37 15.91 16.16
N THR A 3 -11.58 17.00 15.42
CA THR A 3 -12.65 17.09 14.41
C THR A 3 -12.44 15.96 13.40
N GLY A 4 -13.45 15.12 13.13
CA GLY A 4 -13.32 13.96 12.23
C GLY A 4 -12.72 14.30 10.86
N LEU A 5 -12.93 15.54 10.39
CA LEU A 5 -12.31 16.09 9.18
C LEU A 5 -10.77 16.12 9.24
N ARG A 6 -10.16 16.44 10.39
CA ARG A 6 -8.69 16.45 10.56
C ARG A 6 -8.11 15.05 10.44
N LEU A 7 -8.75 14.07 11.07
CA LEU A 7 -8.35 12.65 10.96
C LEU A 7 -8.46 12.18 9.50
N PHE A 8 -9.59 12.47 8.85
CA PHE A 8 -9.80 12.12 7.45
C PHE A 8 -8.71 12.72 6.53
N LEU A 9 -8.47 14.03 6.61
CA LEU A 9 -7.47 14.71 5.77
C LEU A 9 -6.05 14.22 6.03
N THR A 10 -5.71 13.95 7.30
CA THR A 10 -4.37 13.46 7.67
C THR A 10 -4.15 12.05 7.13
N THR A 11 -5.11 11.13 7.37
CA THR A 11 -5.00 9.74 6.88
C THR A 11 -5.04 9.70 5.36
N LEU A 12 -5.92 10.46 4.71
CA LEU A 12 -5.97 10.58 3.26
C LEU A 12 -4.63 11.07 2.71
N GLY A 13 -4.05 12.12 3.31
CA GLY A 13 -2.74 12.64 2.91
C GLY A 13 -1.62 11.62 3.05
N VAL A 14 -1.55 10.92 4.18
CA VAL A 14 -0.51 9.88 4.43
C VAL A 14 -0.64 8.71 3.46
N VAL A 15 -1.85 8.16 3.28
CA VAL A 15 -2.08 7.03 2.37
C VAL A 15 -1.83 7.45 0.92
N PHE A 16 -2.34 8.62 0.51
CA PHE A 16 -2.12 9.13 -0.83
C PHE A 16 -0.63 9.28 -1.13
N LEU A 17 0.13 9.90 -0.22
CA LEU A 17 1.56 10.09 -0.42
C LEU A 17 2.35 8.77 -0.39
N SER A 18 1.88 7.80 0.39
CA SER A 18 2.47 6.45 0.45
C SER A 18 2.25 5.65 -0.84
N GLU A 19 1.13 5.87 -1.52
CA GLU A 19 0.74 5.14 -2.74
C GLU A 19 1.21 5.83 -4.03
N MET A 20 1.56 7.12 -3.98
CA MET A 20 2.05 7.88 -5.14
C MET A 20 3.38 7.35 -5.66
N GLY A 21 3.37 6.88 -6.91
CA GLY A 21 4.55 6.35 -7.58
C GLY A 21 4.86 4.88 -7.29
N ASP A 22 3.91 4.14 -6.71
CA ASP A 22 4.06 2.69 -6.53
C ASP A 22 4.05 1.92 -7.87
N LYS A 23 4.65 0.72 -7.86
CA LYS A 23 4.72 -0.19 -9.01
C LYS A 23 3.34 -0.53 -9.56
N THR A 24 2.31 -0.54 -8.72
CA THR A 24 0.92 -0.73 -9.15
C THR A 24 0.47 0.37 -10.11
N GLN A 25 0.83 1.63 -9.88
CA GLN A 25 0.47 2.75 -10.77
C GLN A 25 1.12 2.62 -12.15
N ILE A 26 2.41 2.25 -12.20
CA ILE A 26 3.11 2.00 -13.47
C ILE A 26 2.45 0.83 -14.21
N THR A 27 2.11 -0.25 -13.50
CA THR A 27 1.45 -1.42 -14.09
C THR A 27 0.07 -1.06 -14.65
N THR A 28 -0.72 -0.27 -13.92
CA THR A 28 -2.03 0.21 -14.36
C THR A 28 -1.90 1.12 -15.59
N LEU A 29 -0.91 2.01 -15.62
CA LEU A 29 -0.62 2.86 -16.78
C LEU A 29 -0.23 2.03 -18.02
N LEU A 30 0.63 1.03 -17.85
CA LEU A 30 1.02 0.13 -18.93
C LEU A 30 -0.17 -0.66 -19.46
N LEU A 31 -1.01 -1.20 -18.57
CA LEU A 31 -2.22 -1.94 -18.95
C LEU A 31 -3.23 -1.04 -19.69
N ALA A 32 -3.41 0.19 -19.22
CA ALA A 32 -4.26 1.19 -19.87
C ALA A 32 -3.73 1.56 -21.27
N GLY A 33 -2.41 1.71 -21.43
CA GLY A 33 -1.78 1.97 -22.72
C GLY A 33 -1.87 0.79 -23.69
N ALA A 34 -1.76 -0.45 -23.20
CA ALA A 34 -1.89 -1.66 -24.02
C ALA A 34 -3.33 -1.93 -24.48
N LYS A 35 -4.33 -1.42 -23.74
CA LYS A 35 -5.76 -1.65 -23.99
C LYS A 35 -6.53 -0.31 -24.02
N PRO A 36 -6.31 0.53 -25.05
CA PRO A 36 -6.86 1.90 -25.08
C PRO A 36 -8.40 1.93 -25.05
N ALA A 37 -9.07 0.91 -25.62
CA ALA A 37 -10.53 0.77 -25.58
C ALA A 37 -11.08 0.58 -24.14
N TYR A 38 -10.25 0.17 -23.19
CA TYR A 38 -10.64 -0.16 -21.81
C TYR A 38 -10.00 0.77 -20.78
N ILE A 39 -9.42 1.89 -21.18
CA ILE A 39 -8.69 2.80 -20.29
C ILE A 39 -9.51 3.23 -19.05
N LEU A 40 -10.79 3.54 -19.25
CA LEU A 40 -11.71 3.91 -18.16
C LEU A 40 -11.98 2.74 -17.21
N TRP A 41 -12.13 1.53 -17.74
CA TRP A 41 -12.36 0.32 -16.95
C TRP A 41 -11.12 -0.09 -16.15
N VAL A 42 -9.93 0.06 -16.73
CA VAL A 42 -8.66 -0.19 -16.04
C VAL A 42 -8.46 0.82 -14.90
N GLY A 43 -8.73 2.10 -15.15
CA GLY A 43 -8.67 3.14 -14.12
C GLY A 43 -9.66 2.89 -12.98
N LEU A 44 -10.93 2.63 -13.30
CA LEU A 44 -11.96 2.33 -12.30
C LEU A 44 -11.67 1.04 -11.53
N GLY A 45 -11.25 -0.02 -12.22
CA GLY A 45 -10.89 -1.29 -11.60
C GLY A 45 -9.72 -1.13 -10.62
N SER A 46 -8.67 -0.39 -11.01
CA SER A 46 -7.52 -0.11 -10.14
C SER A 46 -7.92 0.74 -8.94
N ALA A 47 -8.75 1.77 -9.13
CA ALA A 47 -9.22 2.62 -8.04
C ALA A 47 -10.11 1.84 -7.06
N MET A 48 -11.03 1.01 -7.56
CA MET A 48 -11.86 0.13 -6.73
C MET A 48 -11.01 -0.89 -5.97
N ALA A 49 -10.00 -1.47 -6.61
CA ALA A 49 -9.09 -2.39 -5.95
C ALA A 49 -8.38 -1.74 -4.76
N LEU A 50 -7.86 -0.52 -4.94
CA LEU A 50 -7.22 0.24 -3.86
C LEU A 50 -8.21 0.54 -2.72
N VAL A 51 -9.41 1.04 -3.03
CA VAL A 51 -10.42 1.34 -2.00
C VAL A 51 -10.83 0.09 -1.23
N CYS A 52 -11.05 -1.04 -1.91
CA CYS A 52 -11.38 -2.30 -1.27
C CYS A 52 -10.23 -2.82 -0.39
N ALA A 53 -8.98 -2.74 -0.86
CA ALA A 53 -7.81 -3.14 -0.09
C ALA A 53 -7.67 -2.31 1.19
N SER A 54 -7.73 -0.98 1.07
CA SER A 54 -7.67 -0.05 2.20
C SER A 54 -8.82 -0.27 3.19
N PHE A 55 -10.03 -0.57 2.70
CA PHE A 55 -11.18 -0.86 3.55
C PHE A 55 -10.95 -2.13 4.39
N ILE A 56 -10.45 -3.19 3.77
CA ILE A 56 -10.11 -4.44 4.47
C ILE A 56 -9.02 -4.20 5.51
N GLU A 57 -7.97 -3.46 5.15
CA GLU A 57 -6.87 -3.13 6.06
C GLU A 57 -7.35 -2.37 7.30
N VAL A 58 -8.21 -1.37 7.12
CA VAL A 58 -8.78 -0.59 8.24
C VAL A 58 -9.67 -1.45 9.13
N ILE A 59 -10.48 -2.35 8.58
CA ILE A 59 -11.30 -3.27 9.39
C ILE A 59 -10.40 -4.17 10.24
N ILE A 60 -9.40 -4.80 9.63
CA ILE A 60 -8.49 -5.69 10.33
C ILE A 60 -7.70 -4.91 11.40
N GLY A 61 -7.14 -3.75 11.05
CA GLY A 61 -6.37 -2.91 11.96
C GLY A 61 -7.21 -2.42 13.15
N SER A 62 -8.43 -1.94 12.90
CA SER A 62 -9.30 -1.37 13.95
C SER A 62 -10.00 -2.41 14.81
N GLN A 63 -10.41 -3.55 14.25
CA GLN A 63 -11.18 -4.55 14.99
C GLN A 63 -10.29 -5.59 15.67
N ILE A 64 -9.25 -6.05 14.98
CA ILE A 64 -8.42 -7.17 15.44
C ILE A 64 -7.19 -6.61 16.15
N LEU A 65 -6.42 -5.76 15.46
CA LEU A 65 -5.12 -5.33 15.96
C LEU A 65 -5.24 -4.38 17.15
N ALA A 66 -6.19 -3.44 17.11
CA ALA A 66 -6.43 -2.49 18.21
C ALA A 66 -6.95 -3.15 19.50
N ARG A 67 -7.56 -4.34 19.42
CA ARG A 67 -8.06 -5.07 20.60
C ARG A 67 -7.03 -6.04 21.17
N LEU A 68 -6.21 -6.63 20.32
CA LEU A 68 -5.30 -7.72 20.71
C LEU A 68 -3.88 -7.23 21.02
N MET A 69 -3.44 -6.11 20.44
CA MET A 69 -2.04 -5.67 20.52
C MET A 69 -1.87 -4.26 21.08
N LYS A 70 -0.88 -4.11 21.97
CA LYS A 70 -0.44 -2.79 22.43
C LYS A 70 0.27 -2.07 21.28
N PRO A 71 0.14 -0.72 21.17
CA PRO A 71 0.78 0.06 20.10
C PRO A 71 2.28 -0.22 19.94
N ARG A 72 2.99 -0.42 21.06
CA ARG A 72 4.42 -0.71 21.09
C ARG A 72 4.81 -2.03 20.43
N SER A 73 3.92 -3.04 20.46
CA SER A 73 4.15 -4.31 19.78
C SER A 73 4.07 -4.17 18.26
N ILE A 74 3.16 -3.33 17.77
CA ILE A 74 2.97 -3.06 16.34
C ILE A 74 4.21 -2.32 15.81
N GLU A 75 4.70 -1.33 16.54
CA GLU A 75 5.92 -0.58 16.19
C GLU A 75 7.15 -1.50 16.11
N LEU A 76 7.34 -2.37 17.10
CA LEU A 76 8.45 -3.33 17.11
C LEU A 76 8.35 -4.32 15.95
N LEU A 77 7.15 -4.83 15.66
CA LEU A 77 6.91 -5.76 14.57
C LEU A 77 7.23 -5.10 13.21
N SER A 78 6.76 -3.87 12.99
CA SER A 78 7.07 -3.11 11.78
C SER A 78 8.57 -2.86 11.66
N ALA A 79 9.25 -2.44 12.73
CA ALA A 79 10.70 -2.21 12.71
C ALA A 79 11.49 -3.48 12.35
N VAL A 80 11.12 -4.62 12.92
CA VAL A 80 11.74 -5.92 12.58
C VAL A 80 11.46 -6.32 11.13
N ALA A 81 10.22 -6.16 10.66
CA ALA A 81 9.85 -6.44 9.27
C ALA A 81 10.66 -5.59 8.28
N PHE A 82 10.76 -4.27 8.53
CA PHE A 82 11.56 -3.37 7.70
C PHE A 82 13.06 -3.71 7.73
N LEU A 83 13.60 -4.11 8.89
CA LEU A 83 15.00 -4.53 9.00
C LEU A 83 15.26 -5.81 8.20
N ILE A 84 14.36 -6.80 8.27
CA ILE A 84 14.44 -8.03 7.48
C ILE A 84 14.40 -7.70 5.98
N LEU A 85 13.43 -6.88 5.55
CA LEU A 85 13.32 -6.45 4.15
C LEU A 85 14.58 -5.70 3.69
N GLY A 86 15.13 -4.83 4.52
CA GLY A 86 16.39 -4.12 4.23
C GLY A 86 17.58 -5.06 4.06
N VAL A 87 17.72 -6.05 4.94
CA VAL A 87 18.78 -7.08 4.82
C VAL A 87 18.59 -7.93 3.56
N LEU A 88 17.37 -8.38 3.27
CA LEU A 88 17.06 -9.16 2.06
C LEU A 88 17.33 -8.38 0.78
N LEU A 89 17.10 -7.06 0.80
CA LEU A 89 17.38 -6.17 -0.33
C LEU A 89 18.90 -5.97 -0.52
N ILE A 90 19.66 -5.74 0.56
CA ILE A 90 21.13 -5.56 0.50
C ILE A 90 21.83 -6.86 0.09
N THR A 91 21.38 -8.01 0.60
CA THR A 91 21.96 -9.32 0.28
C THR A 91 21.62 -9.79 -1.14
N GLY A 92 20.79 -9.05 -1.88
CA GLY A 92 20.44 -9.36 -3.27
C GLY A 92 19.49 -10.54 -3.44
N VAL A 93 19.06 -11.18 -2.35
CA VAL A 93 18.09 -12.30 -2.38
C VAL A 93 16.78 -11.88 -3.06
N MET A 94 16.33 -10.65 -2.80
CA MET A 94 15.10 -10.08 -3.38
C MET A 94 15.36 -9.12 -4.54
N GLY A 95 16.63 -8.87 -4.87
CA GLY A 95 17.09 -7.88 -5.86
C GLY A 95 17.71 -8.49 -7.12
N ASN A 96 17.80 -9.81 -7.22
CA ASN A 96 18.35 -10.50 -8.39
C ASN A 96 17.34 -10.56 -9.55
N PHE A 97 16.77 -9.41 -9.92
CA PHE A 97 16.02 -9.26 -11.15
C PHE A 97 17.00 -9.41 -12.31
N GLN A 98 17.14 -10.64 -12.80
CA GLN A 98 17.65 -10.88 -14.14
C GLN A 98 16.67 -10.21 -15.10
N VAL A 99 16.98 -8.98 -15.49
CA VAL A 99 16.38 -8.37 -16.66
C VAL A 99 17.03 -9.08 -17.86
N GLU A 100 16.50 -10.26 -18.19
CA GLU A 100 16.64 -10.82 -19.54
C GLU A 100 15.86 -9.87 -20.46
N ILE A 101 16.59 -8.97 -21.11
CA ILE A 101 16.09 -8.22 -22.28
C ILE A 101 16.19 -9.13 -23.49
#